data_AF-A0A2A7A1Y4-F1
#
_entry.id   AF-A0A2A7A1Y4-F1
#
_cell.length_a   1.000
_cell.length_b   1.000
_cell.length_c   1.000
_cell.angle_alpha   90.00
_cell.angle_beta   90.00
_cell.angle_gamma   90.00
#
_symmetry.space_group_name_H-M   'P 1'
#
loop_
_entity.id
_entity.type
_entity.pdbx_description
1 polymer ?
#
loop_
_entity_poly.entity_id
_entity_poly.type
_entity_poly.pdbx_seq_one_letter_code
_entity_poly.pdbx_strand_id
1 'polypeptide(L)'
;MEAIQKQNNEQAQVLMAQAEELFEQQKYQDAFNTAQKAYKLSGDNVKYEDFSRKIIECLATQCEIQNPEAIQTEDMRGRQAWCLRCDGINGVNLNELSDKQIIKTFKEFREIYHRTFDPYGSLSSSFGNTTIGDFYCAGKWYDIRIDDSFGKNDYVEVYSESEQQERVKANVTAAENPVPHSPSGWTTGGPSTKNSDEDSVSDSGSQEYQNALTKGLKYANQLFMSKQAVYDQLTSSYGEGFSEDAAQYAIDHMTDVDWNANALEKAKQYYYKMDMSKKAIYDQLTSSYGEQFTSSQAQYAIDHLE
;
A
#
# COMPACT_ATOMS: atom_id res chain seq x y z
N MET A 1 -31.93 9.94 24.86
CA MET A 1 -30.81 9.21 24.23
C MET A 1 -31.15 7.73 24.01
N GLU A 2 -31.73 7.03 24.98
CA GLU A 2 -32.06 5.59 24.85
C GLU A 2 -33.05 5.25 23.71
N ALA A 3 -34.10 6.08 23.50
CA ALA A 3 -35.05 5.86 22.41
C ALA A 3 -34.41 6.00 21.01
N ILE A 4 -33.46 6.92 20.85
CA ILE A 4 -32.73 7.15 19.60
C ILE A 4 -31.76 5.99 19.35
N GLN A 5 -31.03 5.53 20.37
CA GLN A 5 -30.13 4.38 20.24
C GLN A 5 -30.90 3.10 19.90
N LYS A 6 -32.07 2.89 20.51
CA LYS A 6 -32.94 1.76 20.19
C LYS A 6 -33.39 1.79 18.73
N GLN A 7 -33.85 2.95 18.24
CA GLN A 7 -34.24 3.14 16.85
C GLN A 7 -33.07 2.92 15.87
N ASN A 8 -31.88 3.42 16.20
CA ASN A 8 -30.67 3.20 15.39
C ASN A 8 -30.31 1.70 15.31
N ASN A 9 -30.43 0.98 16.42
CA ASN A 9 -30.16 -0.46 16.47
C ASN A 9 -31.18 -1.26 15.64
N GLU A 10 -32.47 -0.90 15.70
CA GLU A 10 -33.52 -1.52 14.87
C GLU A 10 -33.26 -1.27 13.38
N GLN A 11 -32.90 -0.04 12.99
CA GLN A 11 -32.55 0.30 11.61
C GLN A 11 -31.28 -0.42 11.14
N ALA A 12 -30.28 -0.58 12.01
CA ALA A 12 -29.07 -1.34 11.70
C ALA A 12 -29.37 -2.82 11.43
N GLN A 13 -30.31 -3.43 12.16
CA GLN A 13 -30.75 -4.81 11.90
C GLN A 13 -31.41 -4.96 10.52
N VAL A 14 -32.29 -4.01 10.15
CA VAL A 14 -32.92 -4.00 8.82
C VAL A 14 -31.88 -3.86 7.71
N LEU A 15 -30.90 -2.97 7.88
CA LEU A 15 -29.80 -2.80 6.91
C LEU A 15 -28.93 -4.05 6.81
N MET A 16 -28.64 -4.77 7.91
CA MET A 16 -27.91 -6.03 7.80
C MET A 16 -28.72 -7.12 7.10
N ALA A 17 -30.03 -7.22 7.33
CA ALA A 17 -30.86 -8.16 6.59
C ALA A 17 -30.85 -7.86 5.07
N GLN A 18 -30.89 -6.58 4.70
CA GLN A 18 -30.75 -6.15 3.30
C GLN A 18 -29.36 -6.45 2.74
N ALA A 19 -28.31 -6.29 3.54
CA ALA A 19 -26.95 -6.64 3.14
C ALA A 19 -26.84 -8.15 2.83
N GLU A 20 -27.43 -9.01 3.66
CA GLU A 20 -27.51 -10.46 3.41
C GLU A 20 -28.29 -10.78 2.12
N GLU A 21 -29.43 -10.13 1.87
CA GLU A 21 -30.17 -10.31 0.61
C GLU A 21 -29.36 -9.91 -0.63
N LEU A 22 -28.57 -8.83 -0.53
CA LEU A 22 -27.67 -8.39 -1.59
C LEU A 22 -26.49 -9.35 -1.77
N PHE A 23 -25.98 -9.93 -0.68
CA PHE A 23 -24.95 -10.95 -0.70
C PHE A 23 -25.42 -12.20 -1.46
N GLU A 24 -26.63 -12.71 -1.17
CA GLU A 24 -27.20 -13.87 -1.88
C GLU A 24 -27.44 -13.58 -3.37
N GLN A 25 -27.65 -12.31 -3.74
CA GLN A 25 -27.72 -11.85 -5.13
C GLN A 25 -26.35 -11.64 -5.79
N GLN A 26 -25.25 -11.96 -5.09
CA GLN A 26 -23.86 -11.73 -5.51
C GLN A 26 -23.53 -10.25 -5.78
N LYS A 27 -24.28 -9.32 -5.20
CA LYS A 27 -24.04 -7.87 -5.28
C LYS A 27 -23.12 -7.43 -4.14
N TYR A 28 -21.90 -7.98 -4.09
CA TYR A 28 -21.03 -7.88 -2.91
C TYR A 28 -20.65 -6.44 -2.54
N GLN A 29 -20.46 -5.56 -3.52
CA GLN A 29 -20.16 -4.16 -3.26
C GLN A 29 -21.34 -3.43 -2.59
N ASP A 30 -22.55 -3.64 -3.09
CA ASP A 30 -23.76 -3.07 -2.50
C ASP A 30 -24.04 -3.67 -1.11
N ALA A 31 -23.81 -4.98 -0.97
CA ALA A 31 -23.92 -5.68 0.31
C ALA A 31 -22.95 -5.08 1.35
N PHE A 32 -21.67 -4.93 1.00
CA PHE A 32 -20.66 -4.31 1.85
C PHE A 32 -21.01 -2.86 2.23
N ASN A 33 -21.37 -2.03 1.25
CA ASN A 33 -21.79 -0.64 1.48
C ASN A 33 -23.01 -0.55 2.41
N THR A 34 -23.93 -1.50 2.31
CA THR A 34 -25.13 -1.56 3.15
C THR A 34 -24.78 -2.01 4.57
N ALA A 35 -23.91 -3.00 4.72
CA ALA A 35 -23.39 -3.42 6.02
C ALA A 35 -22.62 -2.29 6.73
N GLN A 36 -21.85 -1.49 5.98
CA GLN A 36 -21.13 -0.33 6.54
C GLN A 36 -22.09 0.74 7.08
N LYS A 37 -23.27 0.93 6.44
CA LYS A 37 -24.32 1.81 6.97
C LYS A 37 -24.90 1.25 8.28
N ALA A 38 -25.13 -0.07 8.35
CA ALA A 38 -25.59 -0.72 9.57
C ALA A 38 -24.59 -0.56 10.73
N TYR A 39 -23.29 -0.73 10.44
CA TYR A 39 -22.21 -0.51 11.39
C TYR A 39 -22.19 0.94 11.90
N LYS A 40 -22.28 1.94 11.02
CA LYS A 40 -22.30 3.37 11.41
C LYS A 40 -23.45 3.72 12.37
N LEU A 41 -24.56 3.01 12.32
CA LEU A 41 -25.71 3.23 13.21
C LEU A 41 -25.60 2.49 14.54
N SER A 42 -25.08 1.26 14.53
CA SER A 42 -25.06 0.37 15.70
C SER A 42 -23.74 0.38 16.48
N GLY A 43 -22.62 0.67 15.82
CA GLY A 43 -21.27 0.44 16.35
C GLY A 43 -20.90 -1.03 16.53
N ASP A 44 -21.69 -1.97 16.01
CA ASP A 44 -21.49 -3.41 16.15
C ASP A 44 -20.38 -3.90 15.21
N ASN A 45 -19.13 -3.75 15.66
CA ASN A 45 -17.95 -4.11 14.85
C ASN A 45 -17.88 -5.61 14.56
N VAL A 46 -18.30 -6.46 15.52
CA VAL A 46 -18.24 -7.92 15.38
C VAL A 46 -19.07 -8.38 14.19
N LYS A 47 -20.34 -7.94 14.09
CA LYS A 47 -21.19 -8.31 12.95
C LYS A 47 -20.69 -7.77 11.62
N TYR A 48 -20.12 -6.56 11.63
CA TYR A 48 -19.57 -5.95 10.44
C TYR A 48 -18.34 -6.70 9.93
N GLU A 49 -17.45 -7.11 10.82
CA GLU A 49 -16.26 -7.92 10.50
C GLU A 49 -16.63 -9.34 10.07
N ASP A 50 -17.58 -9.98 10.75
CA ASP A 50 -18.11 -11.30 10.36
C ASP A 50 -18.68 -11.28 8.95
N PHE A 51 -19.45 -10.25 8.62
CA PHE A 51 -20.02 -10.08 7.29
C PHE A 51 -18.96 -9.76 6.23
N SER A 52 -17.96 -8.93 6.59
CA SER A 52 -16.82 -8.65 5.72
C SER A 52 -16.05 -9.92 5.40
N ARG A 53 -15.70 -10.73 6.41
CA ARG A 53 -15.09 -12.06 6.26
C ARG A 53 -15.86 -12.94 5.28
N LYS A 54 -17.18 -13.04 5.44
CA LYS A 54 -18.06 -13.83 4.56
C LYS A 54 -17.93 -13.40 3.09
N ILE A 55 -17.85 -12.09 2.83
CA ILE A 55 -17.61 -11.57 1.47
C ILE A 55 -16.22 -11.96 0.97
N ILE A 56 -15.16 -11.78 1.79
CA ILE A 56 -13.77 -12.10 1.40
C ILE A 56 -13.63 -13.57 1.00
N GLU A 57 -14.14 -14.49 1.82
CA GLU A 57 -14.10 -15.93 1.57
C GLU A 57 -14.86 -16.31 0.30
N CYS A 58 -16.00 -15.64 0.04
CA CYS A 58 -16.77 -15.84 -1.18
C CYS A 58 -15.99 -15.39 -2.42
N LEU A 59 -15.40 -14.19 -2.39
CA LEU A 59 -14.55 -13.69 -3.49
C LEU A 59 -13.34 -14.61 -3.72
N ALA A 60 -12.69 -15.08 -2.67
CA ALA A 60 -11.57 -16.01 -2.77
C ALA A 60 -11.98 -17.32 -3.46
N THR A 61 -13.15 -17.86 -3.10
CA THR A 61 -13.73 -19.04 -3.74
C THR A 61 -13.96 -18.83 -5.25
N GLN A 62 -14.39 -17.63 -5.66
CA GLN A 62 -14.56 -17.27 -7.08
C GLN A 62 -13.23 -17.27 -7.85
N CYS A 63 -12.10 -17.12 -7.16
CA CYS A 63 -10.75 -17.20 -7.71
C CYS A 63 -10.12 -18.61 -7.61
N GLU A 64 -10.95 -19.65 -7.43
CA GLU A 64 -10.49 -21.04 -7.30
C GLU A 64 -9.56 -21.28 -6.09
N ILE A 65 -9.61 -20.44 -5.06
CA ILE A 65 -8.91 -20.69 -3.79
C ILE A 65 -9.74 -21.70 -2.98
N GLN A 66 -9.13 -22.81 -2.55
CA GLN A 66 -9.84 -23.87 -1.82
C GLN A 66 -9.97 -23.57 -0.34
N ASN A 67 -11.18 -23.77 0.19
CA ASN A 67 -11.53 -23.63 1.60
C ASN A 67 -10.95 -22.33 2.21
N PRO A 68 -11.24 -21.16 1.62
CA PRO A 68 -10.71 -19.91 2.12
C PRO A 68 -11.29 -19.62 3.51
N GLU A 69 -10.42 -19.25 4.44
CA GLU A 69 -10.79 -18.73 5.76
C GLU A 69 -10.10 -17.38 5.93
N ALA A 70 -10.88 -16.29 5.94
CA ALA A 70 -10.33 -14.96 6.14
C ALA A 70 -10.19 -14.70 7.64
N ILE A 71 -8.98 -14.38 8.07
CA ILE A 71 -8.65 -14.19 9.48
C ILE A 71 -8.04 -12.80 9.70
N GLN A 72 -8.33 -12.17 10.83
CA GLN A 72 -7.57 -11.01 11.27
C GLN A 72 -6.37 -11.49 12.09
N THR A 73 -5.17 -11.10 11.67
CA THR A 73 -3.93 -11.42 12.35
C THR A 73 -2.87 -10.36 12.06
N GLU A 74 -1.76 -10.42 12.79
CA GLU A 74 -0.60 -9.60 12.50
C GLU A 74 0.08 -10.03 11.20
N ASP A 75 0.32 -9.07 10.32
CA ASP A 75 1.21 -9.24 9.17
C ASP A 75 2.67 -9.36 9.63
N MET A 76 3.58 -9.66 8.70
CA MET A 76 5.03 -9.72 8.99
C MET A 76 5.63 -8.43 9.59
N ARG A 77 4.89 -7.30 9.55
CA ARG A 77 5.28 -5.99 10.09
C ARG A 77 4.62 -5.71 11.45
N GLY A 78 3.88 -6.66 12.02
CA GLY A 78 3.18 -6.51 13.31
C GLY A 78 1.91 -5.66 13.22
N ARG A 79 1.36 -5.43 12.03
CA ARG A 79 0.13 -4.67 11.83
C ARG A 79 -1.05 -5.61 11.70
N GLN A 80 -2.17 -5.28 12.34
CA GLN A 80 -3.42 -6.01 12.16
C GLN A 80 -3.89 -5.89 10.71
N ALA A 81 -4.05 -7.02 10.04
CA ALA A 81 -4.48 -7.13 8.66
C ALA A 81 -5.42 -8.34 8.50
N TRP A 82 -6.18 -8.36 7.41
CA TRP A 82 -6.86 -9.58 6.99
C TRP A 82 -5.86 -10.47 6.28
N CYS A 83 -5.76 -11.73 6.64
CA CYS A 83 -5.00 -12.74 5.92
C CYS A 83 -5.95 -13.81 5.42
N LEU A 84 -5.52 -14.58 4.42
CA LEU A 84 -6.34 -15.64 3.85
C LEU A 84 -5.69 -17.01 4.06
N ARG A 85 -6.29 -17.82 4.92
CA ARG A 85 -5.97 -19.25 5.02
C ARG A 85 -6.65 -19.99 3.87
N CYS A 86 -5.96 -20.98 3.30
CA CYS A 86 -6.52 -21.82 2.25
C CYS A 86 -5.81 -23.17 2.18
N ASP A 87 -6.46 -24.14 1.55
CA ASP A 87 -5.89 -25.47 1.32
C ASP A 87 -5.08 -25.55 0.01
N GLY A 88 -5.28 -24.60 -0.90
CA GLY A 88 -4.68 -24.63 -2.23
C GLY A 88 -5.32 -23.65 -3.22
N ILE A 89 -4.85 -23.71 -4.47
CA ILE A 89 -5.50 -23.12 -5.64
C ILE A 89 -5.77 -24.22 -6.67
N ASN A 90 -6.99 -24.24 -7.21
CA ASN A 90 -7.50 -25.26 -8.13
C ASN A 90 -7.18 -26.73 -7.73
N GLY A 91 -7.30 -27.03 -6.43
CA GLY A 91 -7.07 -28.37 -5.87
C GLY A 91 -5.60 -28.75 -5.69
N VAL A 92 -4.67 -27.81 -5.96
CA VAL A 92 -3.24 -27.99 -5.79
C VAL A 92 -2.76 -27.16 -4.61
N ASN A 93 -1.95 -27.75 -3.73
CA ASN A 93 -1.39 -27.02 -2.60
C ASN A 93 -0.45 -25.91 -3.08
N LEU A 94 -0.40 -24.78 -2.36
CA LEU A 94 0.47 -23.65 -2.73
C LEU A 94 1.96 -24.04 -2.81
N ASN A 95 2.42 -25.02 -2.04
CA ASN A 95 3.81 -25.48 -2.10
C ASN A 95 4.17 -26.26 -3.39
N GLU A 96 3.17 -26.70 -4.14
CA GLU A 96 3.31 -27.43 -5.41
C GLU A 96 3.09 -26.52 -6.63
N LEU A 97 2.62 -25.30 -6.40
CA LEU A 97 2.41 -24.29 -7.44
C LEU A 97 3.68 -23.47 -7.68
N SER A 98 3.87 -23.02 -8.92
CA SER A 98 4.89 -22.02 -9.21
C SER A 98 4.46 -20.63 -8.72
N ASP A 99 5.42 -19.79 -8.35
CA ASP A 99 5.18 -18.39 -7.96
C ASP A 99 4.31 -17.66 -8.99
N LYS A 100 4.52 -17.92 -10.28
CA LYS A 100 3.72 -17.33 -11.37
C LYS A 100 2.23 -17.71 -11.28
N GLN A 101 1.91 -18.94 -10.88
CA GLN A 101 0.52 -19.37 -10.69
C GLN A 101 -0.09 -18.71 -9.46
N ILE A 102 0.64 -18.69 -8.35
CA ILE A 102 0.21 -18.05 -7.10
C ILE A 102 -0.04 -16.54 -7.32
N ILE A 103 0.92 -15.84 -7.91
CA ILE A 103 0.84 -14.41 -8.24
C ILE A 103 -0.34 -14.12 -9.16
N LYS A 104 -0.58 -14.96 -10.17
CA LYS A 104 -1.71 -14.79 -11.08
C LYS A 104 -3.04 -14.82 -10.33
N THR A 105 -3.28 -15.86 -9.55
CA THR A 105 -4.52 -16.00 -8.76
C THR A 105 -4.65 -14.89 -7.72
N PHE A 106 -3.55 -14.51 -7.07
CA PHE A 106 -3.57 -13.40 -6.12
C PHE A 106 -3.94 -12.07 -6.78
N LYS A 107 -3.43 -11.78 -7.99
CA LYS A 107 -3.83 -10.58 -8.75
C LYS A 107 -5.32 -10.57 -9.06
N GLU A 108 -5.85 -11.69 -9.54
CA GLU A 108 -7.28 -11.83 -9.85
C GLU A 108 -8.13 -11.60 -8.59
N PHE A 109 -7.74 -12.22 -7.46
CA PHE A 109 -8.41 -12.05 -6.18
C PHE A 109 -8.32 -10.61 -5.65
N ARG A 110 -7.12 -10.01 -5.68
CA ARG A 110 -6.88 -8.63 -5.26
C ARG A 110 -7.72 -7.65 -6.08
N GLU A 111 -7.84 -7.85 -7.39
CA GLU A 111 -8.66 -6.99 -8.25
C GLU A 111 -10.15 -7.04 -7.86
N ILE A 112 -10.74 -8.23 -7.73
CA ILE A 112 -12.16 -8.36 -7.34
C ILE A 112 -12.41 -7.88 -5.91
N TYR A 113 -11.44 -8.06 -5.03
CA TYR A 113 -11.48 -7.55 -3.66
C TYR A 113 -11.52 -6.03 -3.64
N HIS A 114 -10.58 -5.36 -4.30
CA HIS A 114 -10.56 -3.90 -4.36
C HIS A 114 -11.84 -3.36 -4.98
N ARG A 115 -12.32 -3.94 -6.09
CA ARG A 115 -13.60 -3.53 -6.69
C ARG A 115 -14.79 -3.63 -5.72
N THR A 116 -14.74 -4.56 -4.77
CA THR A 116 -15.82 -4.78 -3.80
C THR A 116 -15.73 -3.85 -2.59
N PHE A 117 -14.55 -3.73 -1.98
CA PHE A 117 -14.36 -3.03 -0.72
C PHE A 117 -13.90 -1.59 -0.89
N ASP A 118 -13.14 -1.29 -1.93
CA ASP A 118 -12.58 0.03 -2.21
C ASP A 118 -12.44 0.29 -3.74
N PRO A 119 -13.57 0.40 -4.46
CA PRO A 119 -13.61 0.54 -5.92
C PRO A 119 -12.93 1.80 -6.47
N TYR A 120 -12.72 2.80 -5.61
CA TYR A 120 -12.18 4.11 -5.96
C TYR A 120 -10.79 4.33 -5.34
N GLY A 121 -10.31 3.40 -4.52
CA GLY A 121 -8.96 3.38 -3.99
C GLY A 121 -7.93 2.98 -5.04
N SER A 122 -6.69 3.42 -4.84
CA SER A 122 -5.59 2.90 -5.66
C SER A 122 -5.40 1.42 -5.34
N LEU A 123 -5.19 0.60 -6.37
CA LEU A 123 -4.72 -0.77 -6.19
C LEU A 123 -3.47 -0.76 -5.29
N SER A 124 -2.59 0.23 -5.47
CA SER A 124 -1.34 0.39 -4.72
C SER A 124 -1.45 0.89 -3.28
N SER A 125 -2.65 1.29 -2.85
CA SER A 125 -2.83 1.89 -1.53
C SER A 125 -3.60 0.95 -0.61
N SER A 126 -2.87 0.38 0.34
CA SER A 126 -3.40 -0.32 1.50
C SER A 126 -4.13 0.68 2.42
N PHE A 127 -5.40 0.98 2.18
CA PHE A 127 -6.19 1.85 3.07
C PHE A 127 -7.23 1.05 3.88
N GLY A 128 -7.16 1.22 5.21
CA GLY A 128 -8.26 1.01 6.15
C GLY A 128 -8.68 -0.44 6.43
N ASN A 129 -8.12 -1.07 7.48
CA ASN A 129 -8.57 -2.30 8.19
C ASN A 129 -9.09 -3.50 7.38
N THR A 130 -8.97 -3.46 6.06
CA THR A 130 -9.46 -4.43 5.09
C THR A 130 -8.40 -4.48 4.00
N THR A 131 -7.17 -4.78 4.40
CA THR A 131 -6.10 -5.13 3.47
C THR A 131 -5.91 -6.63 3.59
N ILE A 132 -6.04 -7.34 2.49
CA ILE A 132 -5.61 -8.74 2.43
C ILE A 132 -4.08 -8.72 2.38
N GLY A 133 -3.46 -9.11 3.49
CA GLY A 133 -2.06 -9.46 3.59
C GLY A 133 -1.83 -10.89 3.11
N ASP A 134 -1.08 -11.64 3.91
CA ASP A 134 -0.45 -12.86 3.43
C ASP A 134 -1.42 -14.04 3.31
N PHE A 135 -1.10 -14.96 2.40
CA PHE A 135 -1.78 -16.24 2.30
C PHE A 135 -1.15 -17.23 3.26
N TYR A 136 -1.95 -18.08 3.89
CA TYR A 136 -1.47 -19.15 4.73
C TYR A 136 -1.97 -20.49 4.22
N CYS A 137 -1.05 -21.40 3.94
CA CYS A 137 -1.36 -22.71 3.42
C CYS A 137 -0.35 -23.73 3.96
N ALA A 138 -0.86 -24.87 4.46
CA ALA A 138 -0.06 -25.99 4.93
C ALA A 138 1.12 -25.62 5.86
N GLY A 139 0.87 -24.74 6.85
CA GLY A 139 1.88 -24.36 7.85
C GLY A 139 2.86 -23.28 7.39
N LYS A 140 2.65 -22.69 6.21
CA LYS A 140 3.51 -21.66 5.63
C LYS A 140 2.72 -20.42 5.27
N TRP A 141 3.37 -19.29 5.48
CA TRP A 141 2.93 -17.99 4.99
C TRP A 141 3.54 -17.71 3.62
N TYR A 142 2.76 -17.04 2.80
CA TYR A 142 3.09 -16.62 1.45
C TYR A 142 2.80 -15.11 1.38
N ASP A 143 3.85 -14.29 1.55
CA ASP A 143 3.79 -12.86 1.24
C ASP A 143 3.90 -12.70 -0.27
N ILE A 144 2.87 -12.13 -0.88
CA ILE A 144 2.75 -12.00 -2.32
C ILE A 144 2.81 -10.52 -2.64
N ARG A 145 3.99 -10.06 -3.07
CA ARG A 145 4.15 -8.68 -3.52
C ARG A 145 3.78 -8.58 -4.99
N ILE A 146 2.88 -7.64 -5.27
CA ILE A 146 2.54 -7.24 -6.63
C ILE A 146 3.10 -5.85 -6.89
N ASP A 147 3.96 -5.74 -7.90
CA ASP A 147 4.43 -4.47 -8.41
C ASP A 147 3.39 -3.87 -9.34
N ASP A 148 2.65 -2.88 -8.85
CA ASP A 148 1.66 -2.15 -9.64
C ASP A 148 2.29 -1.35 -10.81
N SER A 149 3.62 -1.35 -10.91
CA SER A 149 4.40 -0.83 -12.03
C SER A 149 4.68 -1.92 -13.08
N PHE A 150 3.62 -2.50 -13.65
CA PHE A 150 3.66 -3.50 -14.72
C PHE A 150 4.12 -4.92 -14.33
N GLY A 151 4.12 -5.29 -13.05
CA GLY A 151 4.33 -6.66 -12.58
C GLY A 151 5.74 -7.23 -12.81
N LYS A 152 6.74 -6.38 -13.03
CA LYS A 152 8.11 -6.81 -13.35
C LYS A 152 8.88 -7.34 -12.13
N ASN A 153 8.46 -6.96 -10.92
CA ASN A 153 9.08 -7.34 -9.66
C ASN A 153 8.10 -8.07 -8.73
N ASP A 154 7.09 -8.73 -9.30
CA ASP A 154 6.21 -9.57 -8.49
C ASP A 154 7.05 -10.72 -7.91
N TYR A 155 6.85 -11.00 -6.62
CA TYR A 155 7.49 -12.13 -5.97
C TYR A 155 6.58 -12.77 -4.95
N VAL A 156 6.89 -14.01 -4.61
CA VAL A 156 6.31 -14.73 -3.49
C VAL A 156 7.44 -15.01 -2.50
N GLU A 157 7.32 -14.49 -1.29
CA GLU A 157 8.19 -14.85 -0.18
C GLU A 157 7.47 -15.86 0.71
N VAL A 158 8.09 -17.03 0.90
CA VAL A 158 7.53 -18.11 1.70
C VAL A 158 8.29 -18.24 3.00
N TYR A 159 7.56 -18.25 4.11
CA TYR A 159 8.15 -18.33 5.44
C TYR A 159 7.27 -19.13 6.40
N SER A 160 7.90 -19.70 7.43
CA SER A 160 7.24 -20.49 8.47
C SER A 160 6.52 -19.61 9.51
N GLU A 161 5.63 -20.21 10.29
CA GLU A 161 5.04 -19.52 11.45
C GLU A 161 6.09 -19.02 12.45
N SER A 162 7.16 -19.78 12.67
CA SER A 162 8.26 -19.35 13.54
C SER A 162 8.94 -18.10 13.00
N GLU A 163 9.23 -18.06 11.70
CA GLU A 163 9.85 -16.89 11.06
C GLU A 163 8.91 -15.67 11.11
N GLN A 164 7.59 -15.88 10.96
CA GLN A 164 6.61 -14.81 11.15
C GLN A 164 6.71 -14.22 12.56
N GLN A 165 6.68 -15.07 13.59
CA GLN A 165 6.73 -14.63 14.98
C GLN A 165 8.04 -13.92 15.31
N GLU A 166 9.16 -14.36 14.74
CA GLU A 166 10.46 -13.70 14.88
C GLU A 166 10.47 -12.32 14.22
N ARG A 167 9.94 -12.21 12.99
CA ARG A 167 9.85 -10.93 12.26
C ARG A 167 8.95 -9.92 12.99
N VAL A 168 7.80 -10.37 13.48
CA VAL A 168 6.90 -9.55 14.30
C VAL A 168 7.61 -9.07 15.57
N LYS A 169 8.25 -9.97 16.32
CA LYS A 169 9.00 -9.61 17.54
C LYS A 169 10.11 -8.61 17.25
N ALA A 170 10.87 -8.80 16.17
CA ALA A 170 11.94 -7.89 15.78
C ALA A 170 11.39 -6.48 15.47
N ASN A 171 10.27 -6.40 14.75
CA ASN A 171 9.62 -5.13 14.41
C ASN A 171 9.00 -4.42 15.63
N VAL A 172 8.38 -5.16 16.55
CA VAL A 172 7.83 -4.60 17.80
C VAL A 172 8.95 -4.11 18.72
N THR A 173 10.04 -4.88 18.86
CA THR A 173 11.19 -4.49 19.71
C THR A 173 11.89 -3.24 19.17
N ALA A 174 11.97 -3.09 17.84
CA ALA A 174 12.49 -1.88 17.20
C ALA A 174 11.59 -0.64 17.45
N ALA A 175 10.29 -0.83 17.66
CA ALA A 175 9.36 0.25 18.00
C ALA A 175 9.42 0.65 19.50
N GLU A 176 9.76 -0.26 20.41
CA GLU A 176 9.81 -0.01 21.86
C GLU A 176 11.09 0.71 22.36
N ASN A 177 12.17 0.71 21.58
CA ASN A 177 13.37 1.52 21.85
C ASN A 177 13.51 2.65 20.81
N PRO A 178 12.78 3.76 20.94
CA PRO A 178 12.84 4.83 19.97
C PRO A 178 14.16 5.59 20.08
N VAL A 179 15.01 5.46 19.06
CA VAL A 179 16.02 6.48 18.75
C VAL A 179 15.28 7.84 18.56
N PRO A 180 15.89 9.00 18.88
CA PRO A 180 15.20 10.29 18.86
C PRO A 180 14.52 10.54 17.50
N HIS A 181 13.22 10.83 17.56
CA HIS A 181 12.30 10.86 16.43
C HIS A 181 12.68 11.90 15.36
N SER A 182 12.71 11.46 14.10
CA SER A 182 12.45 12.29 12.91
C SER A 182 11.05 11.97 12.37
N PRO A 183 10.34 12.92 11.71
CA PRO A 183 8.93 12.74 11.36
C PRO A 183 8.73 11.79 10.17
N SER A 184 8.10 10.65 10.46
CA SER A 184 7.11 9.89 9.68
C SER A 184 7.13 9.99 8.14
N GLY A 185 7.57 8.92 7.47
CA GLY A 185 7.33 8.68 6.05
C GLY A 185 7.98 7.42 5.45
N TRP A 186 7.51 6.25 5.89
CA TRP A 186 7.79 4.89 5.38
C TRP A 186 9.17 4.28 5.70
N THR A 187 9.12 3.15 6.43
CA THR A 187 10.29 2.37 6.87
C THR A 187 9.97 0.88 6.74
N THR A 188 10.84 0.15 6.05
CA THR A 188 11.06 -1.30 6.15
C THR A 188 12.59 -1.52 6.05
N GLY A 189 13.21 -2.06 7.11
CA GLY A 189 14.66 -2.37 7.22
C GLY A 189 15.08 -3.62 6.42
N GLY A 190 16.34 -3.99 6.16
CA GLY A 190 17.64 -3.89 6.87
C GLY A 190 18.06 -5.29 7.36
N PRO A 191 19.36 -5.75 7.43
CA PRO A 191 20.63 -5.03 7.27
C PRO A 191 21.65 -5.65 6.27
N SER A 192 22.71 -4.93 5.92
CA SER A 192 24.05 -5.50 5.75
C SER A 192 25.14 -4.47 6.02
N THR A 193 26.04 -4.80 6.95
CA THR A 193 27.16 -3.96 7.38
C THR A 193 28.46 -4.31 6.64
N LYS A 194 28.97 -3.30 5.94
CA LYS A 194 30.38 -2.84 5.73
C LYS A 194 31.54 -3.85 5.63
N ASN A 195 32.35 -3.66 4.59
CA ASN A 195 33.69 -3.06 4.74
C ASN A 195 34.19 -2.41 3.44
N SER A 196 34.88 -1.27 3.62
CA SER A 196 35.61 -0.51 2.61
C SER A 196 36.93 -1.20 2.23
N ASP A 197 37.32 -1.14 0.95
CA ASP A 197 38.49 -0.36 0.47
C ASP A 197 38.82 -0.65 -1.01
N GLU A 198 39.13 0.45 -1.71
CA GLU A 198 39.95 0.66 -2.92
C GLU A 198 39.66 -0.05 -4.27
N ASP A 199 39.27 0.81 -5.23
CA ASP A 199 39.73 0.94 -6.61
C ASP A 199 39.69 -0.27 -7.57
N SER A 200 38.68 -0.27 -8.45
CA SER A 200 38.90 -0.37 -9.91
C SER A 200 37.60 -0.20 -10.71
N VAL A 201 37.62 0.78 -11.61
CA VAL A 201 36.60 1.06 -12.63
C VAL A 201 36.30 -0.20 -13.45
N SER A 202 35.08 -0.72 -13.34
CA SER A 202 34.54 -1.65 -14.34
C SER A 202 33.01 -1.59 -14.38
N ASP A 203 32.48 -1.07 -15.50
CA ASP A 203 31.15 -1.22 -16.16
C ASP A 203 29.84 -1.14 -15.33
N SER A 204 29.83 -1.64 -14.10
CA SER A 204 28.73 -1.58 -13.12
C SER A 204 28.30 -0.15 -12.76
N GLY A 205 29.22 0.80 -12.70
CA GLY A 205 28.91 2.21 -12.44
C GLY A 205 28.08 2.86 -13.55
N SER A 206 28.24 2.46 -14.81
CA SER A 206 27.41 2.99 -15.90
C SER A 206 25.95 2.56 -15.75
N GLN A 207 25.72 1.26 -15.51
CA GLN A 207 24.37 0.72 -15.41
C GLN A 207 23.64 1.22 -14.15
N GLU A 208 24.34 1.35 -13.03
CA GLU A 208 23.76 1.90 -11.79
C GLU A 208 23.28 3.34 -11.96
N TYR A 209 24.07 4.17 -12.65
CA TYR A 209 23.75 5.57 -12.91
C TYR A 209 22.56 5.70 -13.88
N GLN A 210 22.48 4.82 -14.89
CA GLN A 210 21.31 4.74 -15.78
C GLN A 210 20.06 4.24 -15.05
N ASN A 211 20.20 3.30 -14.10
CA ASN A 211 19.09 2.83 -13.26
C ASN A 211 18.58 3.96 -12.36
N ALA A 212 19.47 4.72 -11.73
CA ALA A 212 19.13 5.90 -10.93
C ALA A 212 18.40 6.96 -11.76
N LEU A 213 18.89 7.27 -12.97
CA LEU A 213 18.23 8.18 -13.90
C LEU A 213 16.82 7.70 -14.27
N THR A 214 16.69 6.42 -14.62
CA THR A 214 15.39 5.81 -14.98
C THR A 214 14.39 5.88 -13.82
N LYS A 215 14.83 5.54 -12.60
CA LYS A 215 13.97 5.63 -11.40
C LYS A 215 13.60 7.07 -11.08
N GLY A 216 14.55 7.99 -11.15
CA GLY A 216 14.30 9.39 -10.86
C GLY A 216 13.35 10.06 -11.86
N LEU A 217 13.47 9.75 -13.16
CA LEU A 217 12.50 10.18 -14.17
C LEU A 217 11.10 9.63 -13.90
N LYS A 218 10.99 8.39 -13.40
CA LYS A 218 9.70 7.81 -12.99
C LYS A 218 9.10 8.59 -11.83
N TYR A 219 9.87 8.88 -10.79
CA TYR A 219 9.41 9.67 -9.64
C TYR A 219 8.99 11.09 -10.03
N ALA A 220 9.78 11.75 -10.86
CA ALA A 220 9.45 13.06 -11.39
C ALA A 220 8.14 13.03 -12.22
N ASN A 221 8.02 12.12 -13.18
CA ASN A 221 6.94 12.17 -14.18
C ASN A 221 5.63 11.50 -13.72
N GLN A 222 5.69 10.53 -12.83
CA GLN A 222 4.51 9.78 -12.38
C GLN A 222 4.01 10.22 -11.01
N LEU A 223 4.93 10.58 -10.11
CA LEU A 223 4.60 11.03 -8.75
C LEU A 223 4.67 12.54 -8.59
N PHE A 224 5.07 13.27 -9.63
CA PHE A 224 5.16 14.74 -9.64
C PHE A 224 6.01 15.25 -8.48
N MET A 225 7.09 14.53 -8.13
CA MET A 225 7.95 14.90 -7.03
C MET A 225 8.81 16.12 -7.38
N SER A 226 9.25 16.85 -6.36
CA SER A 226 10.25 17.91 -6.53
C SER A 226 11.63 17.32 -6.81
N LYS A 227 12.52 18.15 -7.35
CA LYS A 227 13.92 17.75 -7.64
C LYS A 227 14.62 17.22 -6.38
N GLN A 228 14.40 17.86 -5.23
CA GLN A 228 15.00 17.44 -3.97
C GLN A 228 14.38 16.13 -3.46
N ALA A 229 13.05 16.00 -3.51
CA ALA A 229 12.39 14.77 -3.10
C ALA A 229 12.80 13.57 -3.98
N VAL A 230 13.06 13.77 -5.27
CA VAL A 230 13.61 12.71 -6.15
C VAL A 230 15.01 12.31 -5.72
N TYR A 231 15.90 13.28 -5.42
CA TYR A 231 17.25 12.99 -4.93
C TYR A 231 17.22 12.20 -3.62
N ASP A 232 16.41 12.66 -2.67
CA ASP A 232 16.23 12.02 -1.36
C ASP A 232 15.71 10.60 -1.52
N GLN A 233 14.77 10.38 -2.44
CA GLN A 233 14.22 9.05 -2.72
C GLN A 233 15.24 8.09 -3.36
N LEU A 234 16.10 8.60 -4.24
CA LEU A 234 17.14 7.81 -4.90
C LEU A 234 18.24 7.40 -3.91
N THR A 235 18.64 8.30 -3.01
CA THR A 235 19.71 8.07 -2.03
C THR A 235 19.24 7.37 -0.76
N SER A 236 17.95 7.46 -0.43
CA SER A 236 17.40 6.87 0.78
C SER A 236 17.67 5.37 0.82
N SER A 237 18.24 4.90 1.93
CA SER A 237 18.41 3.48 2.23
C SER A 237 17.08 2.73 2.39
N TYR A 238 15.98 3.46 2.56
CA TYR A 238 14.61 2.94 2.56
C TYR A 238 13.89 3.17 1.22
N GLY A 239 14.54 3.88 0.28
CA GLY A 239 14.07 4.14 -1.08
C GLY A 239 14.79 3.22 -2.06
N GLU A 240 15.61 3.80 -2.93
CA GLU A 240 16.36 3.02 -3.93
C GLU A 240 17.78 2.63 -3.47
N GLY A 241 18.32 3.31 -2.47
CA GLY A 241 19.66 3.02 -1.92
C GLY A 241 20.81 3.23 -2.90
N PHE A 242 20.61 4.06 -3.94
CA PHE A 242 21.71 4.43 -4.85
C PHE A 242 22.76 5.26 -4.11
N SER A 243 24.01 5.18 -4.58
CA SER A 243 25.06 6.08 -4.13
C SER A 243 24.69 7.55 -4.41
N GLU A 244 25.21 8.46 -3.59
CA GLU A 244 25.02 9.91 -3.79
C GLU A 244 25.46 10.34 -5.20
N ASP A 245 26.56 9.78 -5.71
CA ASP A 245 27.05 10.07 -7.06
C ASP A 245 26.09 9.61 -8.17
N ALA A 246 25.48 8.43 -8.03
CA ALA A 246 24.50 7.92 -9.00
C ALA A 246 23.18 8.71 -8.95
N ALA A 247 22.74 9.10 -7.75
CA ALA A 247 21.56 9.95 -7.57
C ALA A 247 21.81 11.38 -8.11
N GLN A 248 22.99 11.95 -7.85
CA GLN A 248 23.35 13.26 -8.38
C GLN A 248 23.45 13.22 -9.90
N TYR A 249 24.06 12.16 -10.46
CA TYR A 249 24.06 11.95 -11.91
C TYR A 249 22.65 11.91 -12.47
N ALA A 250 21.73 11.15 -11.85
CA ALA A 250 20.34 11.10 -12.28
C ALA A 250 19.71 12.51 -12.32
N ILE A 251 19.86 13.27 -11.23
CA ILE A 251 19.30 14.62 -11.09
C ILE A 251 19.88 15.60 -12.13
N ASP A 252 21.16 15.47 -12.47
CA ASP A 252 21.82 16.33 -13.45
C ASP A 252 21.43 15.97 -14.90
N HIS A 253 21.03 14.73 -15.16
CA HIS A 253 20.63 14.25 -16.48
C HIS A 253 19.11 14.29 -16.73
N MET A 254 18.30 14.69 -15.74
CA MET A 254 16.87 14.97 -15.90
C MET A 254 16.62 16.34 -16.55
N THR A 255 17.13 16.57 -17.76
CA THR A 255 17.03 17.85 -18.47
C THR A 255 15.64 18.16 -19.00
N ASP A 256 14.81 17.13 -19.19
CA ASP A 256 13.49 17.23 -19.82
C ASP A 256 12.33 17.31 -18.80
N VAL A 257 12.64 17.36 -17.50
CA VAL A 257 11.61 17.43 -16.45
C VAL A 257 11.21 18.89 -16.20
N ASP A 258 9.92 19.17 -16.36
CA ASP A 258 9.32 20.44 -15.96
C ASP A 258 8.89 20.39 -14.48
N TRP A 259 9.77 20.89 -13.61
CA TRP A 259 9.52 20.91 -12.17
C TRP A 259 8.42 21.90 -11.74
N ASN A 260 8.12 22.92 -12.56
CA ASN A 260 6.99 23.82 -12.31
C ASN A 260 5.67 23.10 -12.61
N ALA A 261 5.62 22.31 -13.68
CA ALA A 261 4.47 21.46 -13.98
C ALA A 261 4.23 20.41 -12.87
N ASN A 262 5.29 19.80 -12.34
CA ASN A 262 5.17 18.89 -11.20
C ASN A 262 4.56 19.57 -9.96
N ALA A 263 5.04 20.77 -9.62
CA ALA A 263 4.50 21.53 -8.49
C ALA A 263 3.02 21.86 -8.69
N LEU A 264 2.62 22.25 -9.91
CA LEU A 264 1.23 22.54 -10.25
C LEU A 264 0.34 21.29 -10.13
N GLU A 265 0.83 20.12 -10.58
CA GLU A 265 0.04 18.89 -10.49
C GLU A 265 -0.15 18.45 -9.03
N LYS A 266 0.89 18.56 -8.19
CA LYS A 266 0.75 18.38 -6.74
C LYS A 266 -0.22 19.37 -6.11
N ALA A 267 -0.16 20.64 -6.51
CA ALA A 267 -1.10 21.65 -6.03
C ALA A 267 -2.56 21.30 -6.38
N LYS A 268 -2.83 20.84 -7.60
CA LYS A 268 -4.17 20.37 -8.02
C LYS A 268 -4.63 19.17 -7.21
N GLN A 269 -3.74 18.22 -6.92
CA GLN A 269 -4.08 17.07 -6.08
C GLN A 269 -4.51 17.52 -4.68
N TYR A 270 -3.72 18.38 -4.03
CA TYR A 270 -4.09 18.91 -2.71
C TYR A 270 -5.36 19.76 -2.72
N TYR A 271 -5.55 20.55 -3.78
CA TYR A 271 -6.70 21.44 -3.89
C TYR A 271 -8.01 20.66 -4.12
N TYR A 272 -8.06 19.81 -5.14
CA TYR A 272 -9.31 19.16 -5.56
C TYR A 272 -9.59 17.84 -4.85
N LYS A 273 -8.55 17.16 -4.31
CA LYS A 273 -8.73 15.85 -3.66
C LYS A 273 -8.68 15.94 -2.13
N MET A 274 -8.09 17.00 -1.59
CA MET A 274 -7.94 17.18 -0.14
C MET A 274 -8.54 18.51 0.37
N ASP A 275 -9.23 19.26 -0.50
CA ASP A 275 -9.92 20.52 -0.17
C ASP A 275 -9.03 21.54 0.56
N MET A 276 -7.72 21.52 0.29
CA MET A 276 -6.76 22.38 0.98
C MET A 276 -6.81 23.81 0.44
N SER A 277 -6.68 24.81 1.31
CA SER A 277 -6.56 26.21 0.88
C SER A 277 -5.26 26.45 0.11
N LYS A 278 -5.26 27.41 -0.84
CA LYS A 278 -4.05 27.81 -1.59
C LYS A 278 -2.84 28.12 -0.69
N LYS A 279 -3.07 28.73 0.48
CA LYS A 279 -2.00 28.98 1.45
C LYS A 279 -1.44 27.68 2.04
N ALA A 280 -2.31 26.77 2.48
CA ALA A 280 -1.88 25.48 3.02
C ALA A 280 -1.15 24.63 1.98
N ILE A 281 -1.55 24.73 0.71
CA ILE A 281 -0.88 24.08 -0.41
C ILE A 281 0.52 24.66 -0.61
N TYR A 282 0.67 25.99 -0.62
CA TYR A 282 1.98 26.63 -0.71
C TYR A 282 2.92 26.16 0.41
N ASP A 283 2.42 26.17 1.66
CA ASP A 283 3.18 25.73 2.82
C ASP A 283 3.57 24.24 2.70
N GLN A 284 2.66 23.39 2.20
CA GLN A 284 2.92 21.95 1.99
C GLN A 284 3.93 21.69 0.87
N LEU A 285 3.84 22.43 -0.25
CA LEU A 285 4.73 22.29 -1.39
C LEU A 285 6.16 22.68 -1.02
N THR A 286 6.34 23.72 -0.19
CA THR A 286 7.65 24.24 0.22
C THR A 286 8.21 23.60 1.48
N SER A 287 7.39 22.87 2.23
CA SER A 287 7.80 22.26 3.49
C SER A 287 8.98 21.30 3.28
N SER A 288 9.99 21.43 4.14
CA SER A 288 11.12 20.49 4.21
C SER A 288 10.69 19.06 4.59
N TYR A 289 9.49 18.92 5.16
CA TYR A 289 8.87 17.62 5.49
C TYR A 289 7.71 17.26 4.54
N GLY A 290 7.43 18.12 3.56
CA GLY A 290 6.38 17.93 2.57
C GLY A 290 6.98 17.61 1.22
N GLU A 291 6.61 18.38 0.19
CA GLU A 291 7.02 18.09 -1.18
C GLU A 291 8.38 18.70 -1.56
N GLN A 292 8.95 19.59 -0.74
CA GLN A 292 10.27 20.21 -0.93
C GLN A 292 10.49 20.90 -2.28
N PHE A 293 9.44 21.43 -2.91
CA PHE A 293 9.59 22.35 -4.04
C PHE A 293 10.26 23.65 -3.62
N THR A 294 10.95 24.30 -4.55
CA THR A 294 11.44 25.66 -4.30
C THR A 294 10.26 26.61 -4.11
N SER A 295 10.48 27.71 -3.37
CA SER A 295 9.46 28.74 -3.21
C SER A 295 8.95 29.30 -4.54
N SER A 296 9.80 29.34 -5.58
CA SER A 296 9.40 29.77 -6.93
C SER A 296 8.50 28.76 -7.64
N GLN A 297 8.77 27.46 -7.53
CA GLN A 297 7.94 26.39 -8.10
C GLN A 297 6.59 26.30 -7.40
N ALA A 298 6.58 26.40 -6.07
CA ALA A 298 5.35 26.45 -5.29
C ALA A 298 4.52 27.70 -5.62
N GLN A 299 5.16 28.87 -5.77
CA GLN A 299 4.45 30.08 -6.18
C GLN A 299 3.86 29.94 -7.58
N TYR A 300 4.63 29.42 -8.54
CA TYR A 300 4.13 29.10 -9.88
C TYR A 300 2.90 28.21 -9.81
N ALA A 301 2.93 27.15 -9.00
CA ALA A 301 1.81 26.24 -8.82
C ALA A 301 0.56 26.94 -8.30
N ILE A 302 0.68 27.82 -7.31
CA ILE A 302 -0.46 28.58 -6.75
C ILE A 302 -1.03 29.59 -7.76
N ASP A 303 -0.16 30.26 -8.52
CA ASP A 303 -0.56 31.27 -9.51
C ASP A 303 -1.34 30.65 -10.68
N HIS A 304 -1.09 29.36 -10.99
CA HIS A 304 -1.72 28.63 -12.10
C HIS A 304 -2.79 27.61 -11.64
N LEU A 305 -3.18 27.65 -10.37
CA LEU A 305 -4.21 26.77 -9.79
C LEU A 305 -5.59 27.43 -9.91
N GLU A 306 -6.44 26.90 -10.80
CA GLU A 306 -7.81 27.37 -11.09
C GLU A 306 -8.86 26.83 -10.10
#